data_AF-A0A4V1N1R6-F1
#
_entry.id   AF-A0A4V1N1R6-F1
#
_cell.length_a   1.000
_cell.length_b   1.000
_cell.length_c   1.000
_cell.angle_alpha   90.00
_cell.angle_beta   90.00
_cell.angle_gamma   90.00
#
_symmetry.space_group_name_H-M   'P 1'
#
loop_
_entity.id
_entity.type
_entity.pdbx_description
1 polymer ?
#
loop_
_entity_poly.entity_id
_entity_poly.type
_entity_poly.pdbx_seq_one_letter_code
_entity_poly.pdbx_strand_id
1 'polypeptide(L)'
;MKKIKYIFPLFFFIIISCNNVKESKKMPLFKFDEVEHYSTGKKDTIFSNINRKKYKNLTNDEKLYLDFVAGNIPTKLTDKSFVTNLKKLKFKKRIIDKSKLDDLKEIFSEEFCDELQFTACSPMYRDIYIFKKNNQIIGIAKICFGCGIVDFTSNDYNWIRFGECDSYNRLKKI
;
A
#
# COMPACT_ATOMS: atom_id res chain seq x y z
N MET A 1 55.65 -54.98 -4.65
CA MET A 1 55.93 -53.83 -3.76
C MET A 1 55.24 -52.58 -4.29
N LYS A 2 54.70 -51.76 -3.36
CA LYS A 2 54.07 -50.43 -3.54
C LYS A 2 52.65 -50.48 -4.12
N LYS A 3 51.60 -50.46 -3.28
CA LYS A 3 51.04 -49.37 -2.43
C LYS A 3 49.89 -48.64 -3.15
N ILE A 4 48.70 -48.68 -2.50
CA ILE A 4 47.81 -47.52 -2.21
C ILE A 4 46.89 -47.09 -3.38
N LYS A 5 45.58 -46.75 -3.25
CA LYS A 5 44.55 -46.61 -2.18
C LYS A 5 43.19 -46.30 -2.87
N TYR A 6 42.12 -46.24 -2.07
CA TYR A 6 40.84 -45.51 -2.24
C TYR A 6 39.79 -46.23 -3.11
N ILE A 7 38.75 -46.84 -2.55
CA ILE A 7 37.50 -46.21 -2.06
C ILE A 7 36.97 -45.17 -3.05
N PHE A 8 35.95 -45.55 -3.81
CA PHE A 8 35.00 -44.60 -4.37
C PHE A 8 33.63 -45.27 -4.66
N PRO A 9 32.65 -45.20 -3.74
CA PRO A 9 31.25 -45.39 -4.10
C PRO A 9 30.72 -44.05 -4.63
N LEU A 10 30.70 -43.84 -5.95
CA LEU A 10 30.17 -42.60 -6.53
C LEU A 10 28.64 -42.70 -6.61
N PHE A 11 28.02 -42.25 -5.53
CA PHE A 11 26.85 -41.38 -5.52
C PHE A 11 25.58 -41.85 -6.24
N PHE A 12 24.74 -42.54 -5.47
CA PHE A 12 23.29 -42.40 -5.56
C PHE A 12 22.92 -41.01 -5.02
N PHE A 13 23.08 -39.94 -5.81
CA PHE A 13 22.56 -38.62 -5.44
C PHE A 13 21.06 -38.61 -5.71
N ILE A 14 20.34 -38.93 -4.63
CA ILE A 14 18.94 -38.65 -4.43
C ILE A 14 18.73 -37.14 -4.63
N ILE A 15 18.31 -36.73 -5.83
CA ILE A 15 17.67 -35.43 -6.02
C ILE A 15 16.20 -35.57 -5.59
N ILE A 16 15.98 -35.69 -4.28
CA ILE A 16 14.75 -35.18 -3.68
C ILE A 16 14.86 -33.67 -3.83
N SER A 17 14.33 -33.17 -4.94
CA SER A 17 14.03 -31.75 -5.06
C SER A 17 12.88 -31.49 -4.10
N CYS A 18 13.22 -31.12 -2.86
CA CYS A 18 12.28 -30.42 -2.00
C CYS A 18 12.00 -29.08 -2.69
N ASN A 19 10.91 -29.02 -3.44
CA ASN A 19 10.24 -27.76 -3.71
C ASN A 19 9.78 -27.22 -2.35
N ASN A 20 10.63 -26.45 -1.70
CA ASN A 20 10.22 -25.54 -0.64
C ASN A 20 9.37 -24.46 -1.31
N VAL A 21 8.14 -24.83 -1.69
CA VAL A 21 7.07 -23.85 -1.86
C VAL A 21 6.95 -23.24 -0.47
N LYS A 22 7.54 -22.04 -0.29
CA LYS A 22 7.24 -21.22 0.88
C LYS A 22 5.73 -21.09 0.88
N GLU A 23 5.05 -21.75 1.82
CA GLU A 23 3.65 -21.47 2.08
C GLU A 23 3.57 -19.98 2.39
N SER A 24 3.08 -19.21 1.43
CA SER A 24 2.76 -17.79 1.61
C SER A 24 1.84 -17.71 2.82
N LYS A 25 2.25 -16.99 3.86
CA LYS A 25 1.49 -16.89 5.09
C LYS A 25 0.26 -16.06 4.78
N LYS A 26 -0.88 -16.72 4.49
CA LYS A 26 -2.15 -16.03 4.20
C LYS A 26 -2.43 -15.05 5.33
N MET A 27 -2.46 -13.76 5.00
CA MET A 27 -2.84 -12.74 5.97
C MET A 27 -4.30 -12.95 6.38
N PRO A 28 -4.64 -12.68 7.65
CA PRO A 28 -6.01 -12.78 8.09
C PRO A 28 -6.87 -11.80 7.30
N LEU A 29 -8.06 -12.28 6.91
CA LEU A 29 -9.02 -11.49 6.14
C LEU A 29 -9.30 -10.16 6.85
N PHE A 30 -9.05 -9.06 6.15
CA PHE A 30 -9.33 -7.72 6.63
C PHE A 30 -10.85 -7.45 6.60
N LYS A 31 -11.48 -7.34 7.77
CA LYS A 31 -12.94 -7.26 7.89
C LYS A 31 -13.43 -5.84 8.11
N PHE A 32 -14.08 -5.25 7.11
CA PHE A 32 -14.77 -3.96 7.17
C PHE A 32 -16.19 -4.04 6.57
N ASP A 33 -16.99 -3.00 6.81
CA ASP A 33 -18.35 -2.84 6.24
C ASP A 33 -18.58 -1.53 5.47
N GLU A 34 -17.66 -0.57 5.57
CA GLU A 34 -17.69 0.68 4.81
C GLU A 34 -16.27 1.09 4.41
N VAL A 35 -16.14 1.67 3.21
CA VAL A 35 -14.89 2.29 2.76
C VAL A 35 -15.17 3.68 2.23
N GLU A 36 -14.42 4.65 2.75
CA GLU A 36 -14.42 6.02 2.25
C GLU A 36 -13.15 6.22 1.41
N HIS A 37 -13.32 6.63 0.16
CA HIS A 37 -12.22 7.01 -0.72
C HIS A 37 -12.12 8.54 -0.81
N TYR A 38 -10.95 9.05 -0.48
CA TYR A 38 -10.58 10.44 -0.57
C TYR A 38 -9.55 10.61 -1.67
N SER A 39 -9.81 11.51 -2.63
CA SER A 39 -8.84 11.83 -3.69
C SER A 39 -8.69 13.32 -3.93
N THR A 40 -7.51 13.78 -4.35
CA THR A 40 -7.34 15.17 -4.79
C THR A 40 -7.98 15.43 -6.16
N GLY A 41 -8.26 14.35 -6.91
CA GLY A 41 -8.85 14.39 -8.25
C GLY A 41 -7.89 14.92 -9.32
N LYS A 42 -8.34 14.94 -10.58
CA LYS A 42 -7.51 15.34 -11.74
C LYS A 42 -7.08 16.81 -11.74
N LYS A 43 -7.76 17.68 -10.99
CA LYS A 43 -7.52 19.12 -10.93
C LYS A 43 -7.08 19.53 -9.53
N ASP A 44 -5.94 19.01 -9.11
CA ASP A 44 -5.34 19.35 -7.83
C ASP A 44 -4.77 20.77 -7.85
N THR A 45 -5.57 21.74 -7.40
CA THR A 45 -5.19 23.15 -7.40
C THR A 45 -4.08 23.46 -6.41
N ILE A 46 -4.01 22.73 -5.29
CA ILE A 46 -3.00 22.96 -4.25
C ILE A 46 -1.64 22.57 -4.81
N PHE A 47 -1.53 21.35 -5.36
CA PHE A 47 -0.29 20.90 -5.99
C PHE A 47 0.12 21.77 -7.19
N SER A 48 -0.85 22.18 -8.02
CA SER A 48 -0.58 23.09 -9.14
C SER A 48 0.00 24.43 -8.67
N ASN A 49 -0.53 24.99 -7.57
CA ASN A 49 -0.02 26.23 -6.99
C ASN A 49 1.39 26.05 -6.41
N ILE A 50 1.67 24.93 -5.72
CA ILE A 50 3.00 24.59 -5.20
C ILE A 50 4.03 24.53 -6.34
N ASN A 51 3.69 23.85 -7.45
CA ASN A 51 4.55 23.75 -8.62
C ASN A 51 4.83 25.11 -9.25
N ARG A 52 3.81 25.97 -9.39
CA ARG A 52 3.99 27.34 -9.90
C ARG A 52 4.94 28.16 -9.03
N LYS A 53 4.89 27.97 -7.70
CA LYS A 53 5.80 28.60 -6.74
C LYS A 53 7.19 27.98 -6.71
N LYS A 54 7.43 26.88 -7.46
CA LYS A 54 8.67 26.10 -7.44
C LYS A 54 9.06 25.72 -6.01
N TYR A 55 8.09 25.32 -5.19
CA TYR A 55 8.28 24.93 -3.79
C TYR A 55 8.86 26.04 -2.87
N LYS A 56 8.80 27.32 -3.28
CA LYS A 56 9.24 28.48 -2.48
C LYS A 56 8.04 29.23 -1.89
N ASN A 57 8.22 29.84 -0.72
CA ASN A 57 7.21 30.70 -0.09
C ASN A 57 5.82 30.03 0.04
N LEU A 58 5.82 28.77 0.48
CA LEU A 58 4.60 27.98 0.63
C LEU A 58 3.76 28.45 1.83
N THR A 59 2.44 28.47 1.67
CA THR A 59 1.51 28.71 2.78
C THR A 59 1.51 27.51 3.73
N ASN A 60 0.95 27.68 4.93
CA ASN A 60 0.83 26.58 5.88
C ASN A 60 -0.02 25.43 5.33
N ASP A 61 -1.06 25.72 4.57
CA ASP A 61 -1.91 24.69 3.95
C ASP A 61 -1.19 23.95 2.81
N GLU A 62 -0.33 24.63 2.05
CA GLU A 62 0.51 24.00 1.02
C GLU A 62 1.58 23.09 1.63
N LYS A 63 2.20 23.51 2.75
CA LYS A 63 3.13 22.67 3.51
C LYS A 63 2.42 21.45 4.09
N LEU A 64 1.30 21.67 4.76
CA LEU A 64 0.46 20.59 5.29
C LEU A 64 0.04 19.62 4.19
N TYR A 65 -0.32 20.14 3.01
CA TYR A 65 -0.64 19.30 1.86
C TYR A 65 0.54 18.40 1.45
N LEU A 66 1.75 18.97 1.32
CA LEU A 66 2.95 18.19 0.98
C LEU A 66 3.25 17.13 2.04
N ASP A 67 3.20 17.50 3.32
CA ASP A 67 3.38 16.56 4.43
C ASP A 67 2.34 15.44 4.35
N PHE A 68 1.11 15.76 3.95
CA PHE A 68 0.03 14.79 3.86
C PHE A 68 0.16 13.86 2.64
N VAL A 69 0.59 14.35 1.48
CA VAL A 69 0.70 13.50 0.26
C VAL A 69 2.05 12.81 0.12
N ALA A 70 3.12 13.33 0.71
CA ALA A 70 4.46 12.73 0.66
C ALA A 70 4.87 12.05 1.97
N GLY A 71 4.21 12.37 3.09
CA GLY A 71 4.50 11.77 4.39
C GLY A 71 3.86 10.39 4.57
N ASN A 72 4.14 9.79 5.72
CA ASN A 72 3.66 8.45 6.09
C ASN A 72 2.18 8.45 6.49
N ILE A 73 1.58 7.26 6.58
CA ILE A 73 0.28 7.07 7.23
C ILE A 73 0.35 7.44 8.72
N PRO A 74 -0.72 8.00 9.31
CA PRO A 74 -0.80 8.24 10.75
C PRO A 74 -0.55 6.94 11.52
N THR A 75 0.28 7.02 12.57
CA THR A 75 0.59 5.87 13.43
C THR A 75 -0.60 5.44 14.30
N LYS A 76 -1.61 6.29 14.47
CA LYS A 76 -2.82 6.02 15.27
C LYS A 76 -4.08 6.23 14.44
N LEU A 77 -4.89 5.18 14.30
CA LEU A 77 -6.17 5.24 13.58
C LEU A 77 -7.25 6.10 14.29
N THR A 78 -7.07 6.36 15.58
CA THR A 78 -7.96 7.22 16.39
C THR A 78 -7.69 8.71 16.21
N ASP A 79 -6.67 9.09 15.43
CA ASP A 79 -6.34 10.49 15.19
C ASP A 79 -7.41 11.17 14.32
N LYS A 80 -8.32 11.89 14.98
CA LYS A 80 -9.38 12.68 14.35
C LYS A 80 -8.83 13.81 13.48
N SER A 81 -7.59 14.24 13.70
CA SER A 81 -6.96 15.28 12.89
C SER A 81 -6.74 14.83 11.45
N PHE A 82 -6.52 13.53 11.21
CA PHE A 82 -6.30 12.99 9.87
C PHE A 82 -7.51 13.24 8.94
N VAL A 83 -8.71 12.84 9.38
CA VAL A 83 -9.95 13.06 8.61
C VAL A 83 -10.29 14.55 8.50
N THR A 84 -9.97 15.33 9.52
CA THR A 84 -10.16 16.79 9.51
C THR A 84 -9.25 17.45 8.46
N ASN A 85 -8.00 17.01 8.38
CA ASN A 85 -7.02 17.50 7.42
C ASN A 85 -7.41 17.14 5.98
N LEU A 86 -7.93 15.94 5.73
CA LEU A 86 -8.49 15.58 4.40
C LEU A 86 -9.54 16.59 3.91
N LYS A 87 -10.47 16.98 4.80
CA LYS A 87 -11.50 17.97 4.48
C LYS A 87 -10.89 19.36 4.26
N LYS A 88 -9.97 19.77 5.15
CA LYS A 88 -9.26 21.06 5.05
C LYS A 88 -8.49 21.20 3.74
N LEU A 89 -7.81 20.13 3.34
CA LEU A 89 -7.02 20.03 2.11
C LEU A 89 -7.89 19.76 0.86
N LYS A 90 -9.22 19.80 1.00
CA LYS A 90 -10.20 19.68 -0.10
C LYS A 90 -10.10 18.36 -0.87
N PHE A 91 -9.71 17.27 -0.21
CA PHE A 91 -9.85 15.94 -0.78
C PHE A 91 -11.34 15.64 -0.99
N LYS A 92 -11.66 15.14 -2.18
CA LYS A 92 -13.02 14.73 -2.53
C LYS A 92 -13.30 13.36 -1.94
N LYS A 93 -14.29 13.30 -1.05
CA LYS A 93 -14.79 12.08 -0.46
C LYS A 93 -15.81 11.41 -1.38
N ARG A 94 -15.70 10.09 -1.55
CA ARG A 94 -16.71 9.21 -2.14
C ARG A 94 -16.85 7.98 -1.24
N ILE A 95 -18.06 7.51 -1.01
CA ILE A 95 -18.29 6.20 -0.38
C ILE A 95 -18.18 5.13 -1.48
N ILE A 96 -17.38 4.09 -1.24
CA ILE A 96 -17.25 2.97 -2.17
C ILE A 96 -18.54 2.14 -2.15
N ASP A 97 -18.98 1.71 -3.34
CA ASP A 97 -20.18 0.89 -3.50
C ASP A 97 -20.03 -0.46 -2.75
N LYS A 98 -21.11 -0.92 -2.13
CA LYS A 98 -21.13 -2.18 -1.37
C LYS A 98 -20.71 -3.39 -2.21
N SER A 99 -21.03 -3.39 -3.51
CA SER A 99 -20.64 -4.43 -4.47
C SER A 99 -19.12 -4.57 -4.65
N LYS A 100 -18.33 -3.57 -4.24
CA LYS A 100 -16.86 -3.56 -4.32
C LYS A 100 -16.16 -3.94 -3.03
N LEU A 101 -16.90 -4.13 -1.94
CA LEU A 101 -16.28 -4.37 -0.63
C LEU A 101 -15.59 -5.74 -0.58
N ASP A 102 -16.15 -6.77 -1.22
CA ASP A 102 -15.51 -8.09 -1.22
C ASP A 102 -14.21 -8.10 -2.02
N ASP A 103 -14.17 -7.42 -3.18
CA ASP A 103 -12.93 -7.19 -3.93
C ASP A 103 -11.88 -6.49 -3.05
N LEU A 104 -12.27 -5.46 -2.31
CA LEU A 104 -11.35 -4.74 -1.43
C LEU A 104 -10.89 -5.60 -0.24
N LYS A 105 -11.74 -6.44 0.34
CA LYS A 105 -11.31 -7.36 1.41
C LYS A 105 -10.24 -8.30 0.91
N GLU A 106 -10.41 -8.83 -0.29
CA GLU A 106 -9.45 -9.73 -0.92
C GLU A 106 -8.13 -8.99 -1.18
N ILE A 107 -8.16 -7.86 -1.90
CA ILE A 107 -6.97 -7.04 -2.22
C ILE A 107 -6.16 -6.74 -0.95
N PHE A 108 -6.79 -6.27 0.13
CA PHE A 108 -6.08 -5.87 1.34
C PHE A 108 -5.74 -7.04 2.29
N SER A 109 -6.13 -8.27 1.93
CA SER A 109 -5.78 -9.51 2.64
C SER A 109 -4.81 -10.42 1.88
N GLU A 110 -4.58 -10.17 0.59
CA GLU A 110 -3.58 -10.87 -0.21
C GLU A 110 -2.17 -10.46 0.20
N GLU A 111 -1.15 -11.27 -0.14
CA GLU A 111 0.22 -10.76 -0.27
C GLU A 111 0.27 -9.98 -1.58
N PHE A 112 0.42 -8.65 -1.58
CA PHE A 112 0.80 -8.01 -2.86
C PHE A 112 2.20 -8.50 -3.21
N CYS A 113 2.52 -8.47 -4.50
CA CYS A 113 3.90 -8.57 -4.93
C CYS A 113 4.77 -7.59 -4.14
N ASP A 114 5.96 -8.04 -3.79
CA ASP A 114 7.05 -7.19 -3.30
C ASP A 114 8.10 -7.07 -4.41
N GLU A 115 7.62 -6.89 -5.63
CA GLU A 115 8.50 -6.53 -6.73
C GLU A 115 8.80 -5.06 -6.56
N LEU A 116 9.92 -4.80 -5.88
CA LEU A 116 10.52 -3.50 -5.74
C LEU A 116 10.93 -3.01 -7.14
N GLN A 117 9.95 -2.51 -7.88
CA GLN A 117 10.18 -1.71 -9.06
C GLN A 117 10.85 -0.45 -8.50
N PHE A 118 12.18 -0.40 -8.58
CA PHE A 118 13.00 0.76 -8.26
C PHE A 118 12.62 1.90 -9.23
N THR A 119 11.44 2.46 -9.05
CA THR A 119 11.05 3.70 -9.69
C THR A 119 11.75 4.80 -8.91
N ALA A 120 12.39 5.75 -9.60
CA ALA A 120 12.97 6.94 -8.98
C ALA A 120 11.89 7.92 -8.44
N CYS A 121 10.71 7.39 -8.10
CA CYS A 121 9.47 8.12 -7.84
C CYS A 121 9.28 8.27 -6.34
N SER A 122 9.32 9.50 -5.83
CA SER A 122 8.85 9.77 -4.47
C SER A 122 7.32 9.66 -4.45
N PRO A 123 6.72 8.82 -3.58
CA PRO A 123 5.29 8.60 -3.58
C PRO A 123 4.53 9.89 -3.29
N MET A 124 3.53 10.16 -4.13
CA MET A 124 2.51 11.17 -3.88
C MET A 124 1.15 10.49 -3.71
N TYR A 125 0.76 10.31 -2.46
CA TYR A 125 -0.46 9.64 -2.03
C TYR A 125 -1.69 10.54 -2.22
N ARG A 126 -2.14 10.65 -3.46
CA ARG A 126 -3.33 11.42 -3.84
C ARG A 126 -4.64 10.64 -3.67
N ASP A 127 -4.55 9.34 -3.38
CA ASP A 127 -5.67 8.44 -3.18
C ASP A 127 -5.56 7.78 -1.82
N ILE A 128 -6.62 7.95 -1.01
CA ILE A 128 -6.62 7.57 0.41
C ILE A 128 -7.91 6.82 0.71
N TYR A 129 -7.79 5.61 1.23
CA TYR A 129 -8.91 4.76 1.56
C TYR A 129 -8.99 4.64 3.09
N ILE A 130 -10.16 4.92 3.65
CA ILE A 130 -10.44 4.77 5.08
C ILE A 130 -11.43 3.64 5.24
N PHE A 131 -11.00 2.58 5.90
CA PHE A 131 -11.79 1.38 6.14
C PHE A 131 -12.44 1.46 7.50
N LYS A 132 -13.74 1.15 7.55
CA LYS A 132 -14.51 1.17 8.78
C LYS A 132 -15.23 -0.12 9.06
N LYS A 133 -15.38 -0.40 10.34
CA LYS A 133 -16.24 -1.45 10.88
C LYS A 133 -17.13 -0.81 11.94
N ASN A 134 -18.45 -0.94 11.81
CA ASN A 134 -19.41 -0.35 12.76
C ASN A 134 -19.12 1.15 13.03
N ASN A 135 -18.81 1.91 11.98
CA ASN A 135 -18.46 3.34 12.02
C ASN A 135 -17.13 3.70 12.75
N GLN A 136 -16.30 2.72 13.10
CA GLN A 136 -14.96 2.94 13.64
C GLN A 136 -13.92 2.75 12.54
N ILE A 137 -12.90 3.62 12.49
CA ILE A 137 -11.77 3.47 11.56
C ILE A 137 -10.91 2.29 12.04
N ILE A 138 -10.76 1.30 11.18
CA ILE A 138 -9.96 0.09 11.46
C ILE A 138 -8.78 -0.09 10.50
N GLY A 139 -8.71 0.74 9.45
CA GLY A 139 -7.52 0.84 8.62
C GLY A 139 -7.53 2.04 7.69
N ILE A 140 -6.35 2.39 7.22
CA ILE A 140 -6.10 3.48 6.28
C ILE A 140 -5.11 2.96 5.24
N ALA A 141 -5.41 3.16 3.96
CA ALA A 141 -4.46 2.99 2.88
C ALA A 141 -4.14 4.35 2.23
N LYS A 142 -2.87 4.58 1.93
CA LYS A 142 -2.40 5.68 1.09
C LYS A 142 -1.79 5.08 -0.16
N ILE A 143 -2.29 5.48 -1.32
CA ILE A 143 -1.90 4.87 -2.60
C ILE A 143 -1.34 5.95 -3.53
N CYS A 144 -0.17 5.66 -4.07
CA CYS A 144 0.39 6.39 -5.19
C CYS A 144 0.22 5.56 -6.46
N PHE A 145 -0.86 5.79 -7.20
CA PHE A 145 -1.10 5.06 -8.45
C PHE A 145 -0.05 5.33 -9.54
N GLY A 146 0.71 6.43 -9.44
CA GLY A 146 1.79 6.74 -10.36
C GLY A 146 3.09 5.99 -10.08
N CYS A 147 3.38 5.68 -8.81
CA CYS A 147 4.61 4.98 -8.42
C CYS A 147 4.39 3.48 -8.14
N GLY A 148 3.14 2.98 -8.16
CA GLY A 148 2.89 1.58 -7.81
C GLY A 148 2.99 1.28 -6.31
N ILE A 149 2.83 2.27 -5.44
CA ILE A 149 3.08 2.14 -4.00
C ILE A 149 1.77 2.19 -3.22
N VAL A 150 1.58 1.22 -2.32
CA VAL A 150 0.50 1.20 -1.34
C VAL A 150 1.10 1.12 0.06
N ASP A 151 0.90 2.19 0.84
CA ASP A 151 1.15 2.21 2.28
C ASP A 151 -0.19 1.86 2.96
N PHE A 152 -0.18 0.97 3.94
CA PHE A 152 -1.38 0.53 4.64
C PHE A 152 -1.13 0.28 6.12
N THR A 153 -2.04 0.77 6.95
CA THR A 153 -2.07 0.53 8.40
C THR A 153 -3.46 0.11 8.82
N SER A 154 -3.54 -0.93 9.65
CA SER A 154 -4.75 -1.36 10.34
C SER A 154 -4.48 -1.55 11.84
N ASN A 155 -5.49 -1.99 12.59
CA ASN A 155 -5.28 -2.42 13.99
C ASN A 155 -4.41 -3.68 14.10
N ASP A 156 -4.46 -4.56 13.10
CA ASP A 156 -3.88 -5.90 13.19
C ASP A 156 -2.47 -5.96 12.56
N TYR A 157 -2.21 -5.12 11.57
CA TYR A 157 -0.95 -5.09 10.84
C TYR A 157 -0.77 -3.80 10.03
N ASN A 158 0.49 -3.50 9.72
CA ASN A 158 0.92 -2.45 8.81
C ASN A 158 1.87 -3.04 7.77
N TRP A 159 1.83 -2.51 6.55
CA TRP A 159 2.75 -2.89 5.49
C TRP A 159 2.87 -1.78 4.46
N ILE A 160 4.01 -1.77 3.75
CA ILE A 160 4.21 -0.98 2.54
C ILE A 160 4.53 -1.99 1.45
N ARG A 161 3.81 -1.91 0.33
CA ARG A 161 3.95 -2.86 -0.78
C ARG A 161 4.11 -2.15 -2.11
N PHE A 162 4.77 -2.83 -3.05
CA PHE A 162 5.28 -2.25 -4.29
C PHE A 162 4.88 -3.09 -5.51
N GLY A 163 4.60 -2.42 -6.61
CA GLY A 163 4.49 -3.06 -7.92
C GLY A 163 3.05 -3.20 -8.45
N GLU A 164 2.96 -3.46 -9.75
CA GLU A 164 1.70 -3.51 -10.50
C GLU A 164 1.12 -4.93 -10.57
N CYS A 165 0.95 -5.57 -9.41
CA CYS A 165 0.35 -6.90 -9.32
C CYS A 165 -1.15 -6.88 -9.65
N ASP A 166 -1.75 -8.06 -9.76
CA ASP A 166 -3.19 -8.20 -10.02
C ASP A 166 -4.04 -7.48 -8.97
N SER A 167 -3.71 -7.58 -7.68
CA SER A 167 -4.41 -6.87 -6.60
C SER A 167 -4.38 -5.35 -6.79
N TYR A 168 -3.23 -4.81 -7.21
CA TYR A 168 -3.06 -3.40 -7.52
C TYR A 168 -3.84 -2.98 -8.79
N ASN A 169 -3.83 -3.80 -9.83
CA ASN A 169 -4.58 -3.55 -11.06
C ASN A 169 -6.10 -3.66 -10.84
N ARG A 170 -6.55 -4.52 -9.94
CA ARG A 170 -7.94 -4.57 -9.45
C ARG A 170 -8.28 -3.30 -8.68
N LEU A 171 -7.40 -2.84 -7.79
CA LEU A 171 -7.59 -1.62 -7.00
C LEU A 171 -7.74 -0.37 -7.88
N LYS A 172 -6.97 -0.26 -8.98
CA LYS A 172 -7.12 0.82 -9.99
C LYS A 172 -8.52 0.90 -10.62
N LYS A 173 -9.32 -0.18 -10.57
CA LYS A 173 -10.64 -0.30 -11.19
C LYS A 173 -11.81 -0.02 -10.23
N ILE A 174 -11.53 0.28 -8.96
CA ILE A 174 -12.51 0.61 -7.90
C ILE A 174 -12.77 2.13 -7.87
#